data_AF-A0A7X8EK85-F1
#
_entry.id   AF-A0A7X8EK85-F1
#
_cell.length_a   1.000
_cell.length_b   1.000
_cell.length_c   1.000
_cell.angle_alpha   90.00
_cell.angle_beta   90.00
_cell.angle_gamma   90.00
#
_symmetry.space_group_name_H-M   'P 1'
#
loop_
_entity.id
_entity.type
_entity.pdbx_description
1 polymer ?
#
loop_
_entity_poly.entity_id
_entity_poly.type
_entity_poly.pdbx_seq_one_letter_code
_entity_poly.pdbx_strand_id
1 'polypeptide(L)' 'MLLSALEERVMEKARKEGIKEGIKEGEKKRALVMAAKMLSEGEPREKILNYTGITRKELDKLVIERAN' A
#
# COMPACT_ATOMS: atom_id res chain seq x y z
N MET A 1 27.87 -28.99 -5.78
CA MET A 1 26.47 -29.07 -6.22
C MET A 1 25.44 -28.78 -5.11
N LEU A 2 25.68 -29.11 -3.84
CA LEU A 2 24.72 -28.75 -2.76
C LEU A 2 24.65 -27.25 -2.48
N LEU A 3 25.78 -26.54 -2.59
CA LEU A 3 25.86 -25.08 -2.34
C LEU A 3 25.05 -24.28 -3.37
N SER A 4 25.19 -24.61 -4.67
CA SER A 4 24.50 -23.92 -5.77
C SER A 4 22.98 -24.06 -5.71
N ALA A 5 22.48 -25.25 -5.34
CA ALA A 5 21.04 -25.46 -5.19
C ALA A 5 20.45 -24.71 -3.98
N LEU A 6 21.24 -24.50 -2.93
CA LEU A 6 20.84 -23.68 -1.78
C LEU A 6 20.82 -22.20 -2.15
N GLU A 7 21.84 -21.72 -2.85
CA GLU A 7 21.92 -20.34 -3.36
C GLU A 7 20.73 -20.00 -4.27
N GLU A 8 20.39 -20.87 -5.22
CA GLU A 8 19.21 -20.71 -6.08
C GLU A 8 17.91 -20.59 -5.28
N ARG A 9 17.73 -21.45 -4.26
CA ARG A 9 16.54 -21.41 -3.39
C ARG A 9 16.46 -20.13 -2.57
N VAL A 10 17.59 -19.64 -2.05
CA VAL A 10 17.65 -18.39 -1.30
C VAL A 10 17.30 -17.22 -2.22
N MET A 11 17.88 -17.17 -3.42
CA MET A 11 17.59 -16.12 -4.40
C MET A 11 16.14 -16.14 -4.87
N GLU A 12 15.56 -17.32 -5.09
CA GLU A 12 14.16 -17.45 -5.48
C GLU A 12 13.22 -16.97 -4.36
N LYS A 13 13.53 -17.32 -3.11
CA LYS A 13 12.77 -16.86 -1.94
C LYS A 13 12.86 -15.34 -1.78
N ALA A 14 14.05 -14.77 -1.87
CA ALA A 14 14.25 -13.31 -1.81
C ALA A 14 13.48 -12.59 -2.91
N ARG A 15 13.49 -13.12 -4.15
CA ARG A 15 12.71 -12.56 -5.26
C ARG A 15 11.21 -12.61 -4.98
N LYS A 16 10.70 -13.74 -4.47
CA LYS A 16 9.27 -13.90 -4.13
C LYS A 16 8.85 -12.95 -3.01
N GLU A 17 9.67 -12.80 -1.99
CA GLU A 17 9.42 -11.87 -0.88
C GLU A 17 9.43 -10.42 -1.37
N GLY A 18 10.41 -10.02 -2.18
CA GLY A 18 10.47 -8.67 -2.76
C GLY A 18 9.26 -8.34 -3.64
N ILE A 19 8.81 -9.29 -4.48
CA ILE A 19 7.58 -9.11 -5.27
C ILE A 19 6.36 -8.93 -4.37
N LYS A 20 6.24 -9.76 -3.32
CA LYS A 20 5.11 -9.70 -2.38
C LYS A 20 5.08 -8.37 -1.63
N GLU A 21 6.23 -7.88 -1.17
CA GLU A 21 6.33 -6.58 -0.49
C GLU A 21 6.02 -5.43 -1.44
N GLY A 22 6.54 -5.47 -2.67
CA GLY A 22 6.26 -4.45 -3.69
C GLY A 22 4.78 -4.36 -4.05
N ILE A 23 4.08 -5.50 -4.20
CA ILE A 23 2.63 -5.53 -4.42
C ILE A 23 1.89 -4.89 -3.24
N LYS A 24 2.22 -5.30 -2.00
CA LYS A 24 1.57 -4.77 -0.79
C LYS A 24 1.78 -3.26 -0.65
N GLU A 25 2.97 -2.77 -0.90
CA GLU A 25 3.27 -1.33 -0.84
C GLU A 25 2.54 -0.57 -1.97
N GLY A 26 2.50 -1.14 -3.18
CA GLY A 26 1.78 -0.57 -4.31
C GLY A 26 0.27 -0.44 -4.08
N GLU A 27 -0.36 -1.50 -3.55
CA GLU A 27 -1.78 -1.49 -3.18
C GLU A 27 -2.06 -0.42 -2.12
N LYS A 28 -1.22 -0.33 -1.08
CA LYS A 28 -1.36 0.69 -0.03
C LYS A 28 -1.22 2.11 -0.60
N LYS A 29 -0.21 2.36 -1.43
CA LYS A 29 -0.02 3.67 -2.08
C LYS A 29 -1.21 4.04 -2.95
N ARG A 30 -1.72 3.10 -3.74
CA ARG A 30 -2.89 3.33 -4.61
C ARG A 30 -4.13 3.69 -3.80
N ALA A 31 -4.39 3.00 -2.68
CA ALA A 31 -5.50 3.29 -1.80
C ALA A 31 -5.42 4.71 -1.22
N LEU A 32 -4.24 5.12 -0.74
CA LEU A 32 -4.02 6.48 -0.21
C LEU A 32 -4.17 7.56 -1.29
N VAL A 33 -3.64 7.35 -2.50
CA VAL A 33 -3.78 8.29 -3.63
C VAL A 33 -5.25 8.45 -4.02
N MET A 34 -6.01 7.35 -4.07
CA MET A 34 -7.44 7.40 -4.36
C MET A 34 -8.21 8.15 -3.27
N ALA A 35 -7.94 7.87 -1.99
CA ALA A 35 -8.56 8.57 -0.87
C ALA A 35 -8.26 10.07 -0.89
N ALA A 36 -7.02 10.44 -1.20
CA ALA A 36 -6.61 11.83 -1.36
C ALA A 36 -7.39 12.50 -2.51
N LYS A 37 -7.55 11.84 -3.65
CA LYS A 37 -8.36 12.37 -4.76
C LYS A 37 -9.82 12.58 -4.36
N MET A 38 -10.44 11.57 -3.74
CA MET A 38 -11.84 11.65 -3.29
C MET A 38 -12.05 12.76 -2.25
N LEU A 39 -11.11 12.95 -1.32
CA LEU A 39 -11.13 14.08 -0.38
C LEU A 39 -11.12 15.43 -1.12
N SER A 40 -10.30 15.57 -2.16
CA SER A 40 -10.23 16.79 -2.97
C SER A 40 -11.50 17.06 -3.77
N GLU A 41 -12.24 15.99 -4.11
CA GLU A 41 -13.55 16.06 -4.76
C GLU A 41 -14.71 16.31 -3.76
N GLY A 42 -14.40 16.46 -2.47
CA GLY A 42 -15.40 16.73 -1.43
C GLY A 42 -16.22 15.51 -1.02
N GLU A 43 -15.76 14.30 -1.34
CA GLU A 43 -16.51 13.08 -1.05
C GLU A 43 -16.63 12.82 0.47
N PRO A 44 -17.76 12.26 0.94
CA PRO A 44 -17.95 11.96 2.35
C PRO A 44 -16.93 10.96 2.89
N ARG A 45 -16.44 11.18 4.12
CA ARG A 45 -15.45 10.29 4.78
C ARG A 45 -15.85 8.82 4.75
N GLU A 46 -17.12 8.51 4.99
CA GLU A 46 -17.64 7.15 4.98
C GLU A 46 -17.51 6.49 3.59
N LYS A 47 -17.82 7.22 2.53
CA LYS A 47 -17.64 6.75 1.15
C LYS A 47 -16.16 6.49 0.87
N ILE A 48 -15.27 7.38 1.31
CA ILE A 48 -13.83 7.22 1.11
C ILE A 48 -13.31 5.94 1.78
N LEU A 49 -13.67 5.71 3.05
CA LEU A 49 -13.27 4.50 3.77
C LEU A 49 -13.79 3.22 3.10
N ASN A 50 -15.06 3.23 2.69
CA ASN A 50 -15.69 2.06 2.07
C ASN A 50 -15.09 1.69 0.71
N TYR A 51 -14.73 2.69 -0.11
CA TYR A 51 -14.25 2.45 -1.47
C TYR A 51 -12.73 2.23 -1.56
N THR A 52 -11.95 2.84 -0.64
CA THR A 52 -10.48 2.74 -0.68
C THR A 52 -9.93 1.67 0.25
N GLY A 53 -10.70 1.24 1.26
CA GLY A 53 -10.28 0.26 2.24
C GLY A 53 -9.22 0.76 3.23
N ILE A 54 -8.90 2.07 3.23
CA ILE A 54 -7.96 2.63 4.20
C ILE A 54 -8.61 2.76 5.58
N THR A 55 -7.77 2.83 6.61
CA THR A 55 -8.26 3.02 7.98
C THR A 55 -8.66 4.48 8.26
N ARG A 56 -9.52 4.69 9.26
CA ARG A 56 -9.85 6.04 9.76
C ARG A 56 -8.58 6.84 10.12
N LYS A 57 -7.60 6.19 10.77
CA LYS A 57 -6.32 6.81 11.12
C LYS A 57 -5.53 7.29 9.90
N GLU A 58 -5.53 6.52 8.81
CA GLU A 58 -4.88 6.91 7.56
C GLU A 58 -5.60 8.07 6.89
N LEU A 59 -6.94 8.07 6.91
CA LEU A 59 -7.73 9.18 6.40
C LEU A 59 -7.49 10.47 7.21
N ASP A 60 -7.42 10.37 8.54
CA ASP A 60 -7.17 11.52 9.41
C ASP A 60 -5.76 12.09 9.16
N LYS A 61 -4.75 11.23 8.97
CA LYS A 61 -3.41 11.67 8.57
C LYS A 61 -3.42 12.43 7.25
N LEU A 62 -4.11 11.91 6.23
CA LEU A 62 -4.23 12.59 4.93
C LEU A 62 -4.88 13.98 5.04
N VAL A 63 -5.84 14.14 5.95
CA VAL A 63 -6.48 15.44 6.20
C VAL A 63 -5.52 16.41 6.90
N ILE A 64 -4.76 15.93 7.89
CA ILE A 64 -3.77 16.75 8.62
C ILE A 64 -2.63 17.18 7.69
N GLU A 65 -2.08 16.26 6.89
CA GLU A 65 -0.99 16.53 5.94
C GLU A 65 -1.35 17.59 4.88
N ARG A 66 -2.63 17.79 4.61
CA ARG A 66 -3.13 18.79 3.65
C ARG A 66 -3.53 20.12 4.29
N ALA A 67 -3.70 20.15 5.61
CA ALA A 67 -4.02 21.36 6.35
C ALA A 67 -2.77 22.17 6.75
N ASN A 68 -1.58 21.54 6.65
CA ASN A 68 -0.27 22.16 6.82
C ASN A 68 0.30 22.57 5.46
#